data_AF-A0A973J5Q0-F1
#
_entry.id   AF-A0A973J5Q0-F1
#
_cell.length_a   1.000
_cell.length_b   1.000
_cell.length_c   1.000
_cell.angle_alpha   90.00
_cell.angle_beta   90.00
_cell.angle_gamma   90.00
#
_symmetry.space_group_name_H-M   'P 1'
#
loop_
_entity.id
_entity.type
_entity.pdbx_description
1 polymer ?
#
loop_
_entity_poly.entity_id
_entity_poly.type
_entity_poly.pdbx_seq_one_letter_code
_entity_poly.pdbx_strand_id
1 'polypeptide(L)'
;MTSGAVQSHTFHTTGDVDWITFTASSGSTYTIDTLNLQTNTDTVLTLYTADASTVLMSNDDVDSTRASRITWLATGSGTFYVRVSNYGSRGGVNFGYQVRLTVSAPQTSADAFEPDNSLSSARLITVGGAIQNHNFH
;
A
#
# COMPACT_ATOMS: atom_id res chain seq x y z
N MET A 1 -11.34 -3.27 -4.81
CA MET A 1 -10.85 -3.93 -3.58
C MET A 1 -11.01 -2.95 -2.42
N THR A 2 -11.48 -3.40 -1.26
CA THR A 2 -11.56 -2.59 -0.04
C THR A 2 -10.15 -2.23 0.44
N SER A 3 -9.94 -0.97 0.84
CA SER A 3 -8.68 -0.54 1.47
C SER A 3 -8.39 -1.42 2.69
N GLY A 4 -7.17 -1.95 2.80
CA GLY A 4 -6.76 -2.80 3.92
C GLY A 4 -6.88 -4.31 3.69
N ALA A 5 -6.95 -4.79 2.44
CA ALA A 5 -6.89 -6.22 2.15
C ALA A 5 -5.52 -6.80 2.57
N VAL A 6 -5.55 -7.87 3.36
CA VAL A 6 -4.36 -8.61 3.80
C VAL A 6 -4.43 -10.04 3.27
N GLN A 7 -3.32 -10.55 2.76
CA GLN A 7 -3.17 -11.95 2.34
C GLN A 7 -1.96 -12.57 3.05
N SER A 8 -2.07 -13.83 3.44
CA SER A 8 -0.96 -14.61 4.00
C SER A 8 -0.37 -15.49 2.92
N HIS A 9 0.96 -15.53 2.83
CA HIS A 9 1.72 -16.24 1.81
C HIS A 9 2.95 -16.92 2.42
N THR A 10 3.56 -17.83 1.67
CA THR A 10 4.82 -18.48 2.00
C THR A 10 5.64 -18.66 0.74
N PHE A 11 6.95 -18.41 0.80
CA PHE A 11 7.85 -18.91 -0.24
C PHE A 11 8.06 -20.41 -0.04
N HIS A 12 7.27 -21.24 -0.72
CA HIS A 12 7.15 -22.68 -0.48
C HIS A 12 8.44 -23.43 -0.82
N THR A 13 9.14 -23.00 -1.87
CA THR A 13 10.40 -23.59 -2.33
C THR A 13 11.41 -22.53 -2.73
N THR A 14 12.69 -22.91 -2.90
CA THR A 14 13.70 -22.03 -3.49
C THR A 14 13.24 -21.55 -4.87
N GLY A 15 13.39 -20.25 -5.12
CA GLY A 15 12.96 -19.59 -6.36
C GLY A 15 11.47 -19.26 -6.42
N ASP A 16 10.70 -19.53 -5.37
CA ASP A 16 9.28 -19.20 -5.32
C ASP A 16 9.05 -17.68 -5.35
N VAL A 17 8.01 -17.28 -6.08
CA VAL A 17 7.61 -15.90 -6.28
C VAL A 17 6.09 -15.82 -6.29
N ASP A 18 5.55 -14.88 -5.54
CA ASP A 18 4.12 -14.65 -5.46
C ASP A 18 3.75 -13.43 -6.30
N TRP A 19 2.76 -13.61 -7.19
CA TRP A 19 2.20 -12.52 -8.00
C TRP A 19 0.83 -12.13 -7.49
N ILE A 20 0.66 -10.82 -7.25
CA ILE A 20 -0.58 -10.22 -6.77
C ILE A 20 -1.02 -9.19 -7.81
N THR A 21 -2.33 -9.08 -8.02
CA THR A 21 -2.90 -8.07 -8.92
C THR A 21 -3.90 -7.19 -8.17
N PHE A 22 -3.98 -5.93 -8.57
CA PHE A 22 -4.97 -4.99 -8.06
C PHE A 22 -5.35 -3.96 -9.12
N THR A 23 -6.55 -3.39 -8.97
CA THR A 23 -7.02 -2.28 -9.80
C THR A 23 -6.71 -0.95 -9.12
N ALA A 24 -6.00 -0.07 -9.81
CA ALA A 24 -5.71 1.28 -9.37
C ALA A 24 -6.60 2.32 -10.07
N SER A 25 -6.85 3.43 -9.39
CA SER A 25 -7.46 4.64 -9.93
C SER A 25 -6.43 5.76 -9.93
N SER A 26 -6.28 6.45 -11.06
CA SER A 26 -5.40 7.61 -11.19
C SER A 26 -5.70 8.66 -10.11
N GLY A 27 -4.65 9.29 -9.59
CA GLY A 27 -4.69 10.27 -8.50
C GLY A 27 -4.74 9.66 -7.09
N SER A 28 -4.91 8.34 -6.95
CA SER A 28 -4.87 7.68 -5.64
C SER A 28 -3.47 7.20 -5.28
N THR A 29 -3.11 7.30 -4.01
CA THR A 29 -1.87 6.73 -3.48
C THR A 29 -2.12 5.34 -2.95
N TYR A 30 -1.35 4.37 -3.43
CA TYR A 30 -1.39 2.98 -2.98
C TYR A 30 -0.14 2.68 -2.16
N THR A 31 -0.33 2.06 -0.99
CA THR A 31 0.76 1.53 -0.18
C THR A 31 0.67 0.02 -0.12
N ILE A 32 1.74 -0.65 -0.53
CA ILE A 32 1.90 -2.10 -0.51
C ILE A 32 2.98 -2.41 0.51
N ASP A 33 2.63 -3.14 1.55
CA ASP A 33 3.53 -3.53 2.63
C ASP A 33 3.61 -5.04 2.75
N THR A 34 4.77 -5.53 3.14
CA THR A 34 4.90 -6.85 3.75
C THR A 34 5.03 -6.72 5.26
N LEU A 35 4.52 -7.71 5.99
CA LEU A 35 4.43 -7.71 7.45
C LEU A 35 4.39 -9.14 7.98
N ASN A 36 4.56 -9.30 9.29
CA ASN A 36 4.49 -10.61 9.97
C ASN A 36 5.43 -11.66 9.33
N LEU A 37 6.65 -11.24 8.98
CA LEU A 37 7.67 -12.09 8.38
C LEU A 37 8.10 -13.18 9.38
N GLN A 38 8.16 -14.41 8.91
CA GLN A 38 8.82 -15.50 9.63
C GLN A 38 10.35 -15.33 9.60
N THR A 39 11.04 -16.06 10.47
CA THR A 39 12.47 -15.87 10.78
C THR A 39 13.38 -15.84 9.56
N ASN A 40 13.09 -16.63 8.52
CA ASN A 40 13.96 -16.71 7.34
C ASN A 40 13.55 -15.73 6.23
N THR A 41 12.37 -15.12 6.34
CA THR A 41 11.79 -14.29 5.29
C THR A 41 12.49 -12.93 5.18
N ASP A 42 12.71 -12.52 3.95
CA ASP A 42 13.33 -11.26 3.54
C ASP A 42 12.66 -10.84 2.24
N THR A 43 11.69 -9.94 2.30
CA THR A 43 10.86 -9.70 1.13
C THR A 43 11.50 -8.71 0.19
N VAL A 44 11.25 -8.87 -1.11
CA VAL A 44 11.48 -7.87 -2.14
C VAL A 44 10.16 -7.65 -2.86
N LEU A 45 9.66 -6.41 -2.87
CA LEU A 45 8.51 -5.99 -3.65
C LEU A 45 8.95 -5.39 -4.98
N THR A 46 8.23 -5.71 -6.05
CA THR A 46 8.36 -5.04 -7.34
C THR A 46 6.97 -4.77 -7.92
N LEU A 47 6.68 -3.50 -8.20
CA LEU A 47 5.44 -3.04 -8.82
C LEU A 47 5.65 -2.91 -10.34
N TYR A 48 4.69 -3.42 -11.11
CA TYR A 48 4.67 -3.42 -12.56
C TYR A 48 3.44 -2.72 -13.11
N THR A 49 3.55 -2.23 -14.35
CA THR A 49 2.41 -1.77 -15.15
C THR A 49 1.46 -2.92 -15.51
N ALA A 50 0.39 -2.61 -16.24
CA ALA A 50 -0.59 -3.56 -16.74
C ALA A 50 -0.04 -4.66 -17.66
N ASP A 51 1.18 -4.53 -18.18
CA ASP A 51 1.82 -5.55 -19.02
C ASP A 51 2.57 -6.64 -18.23
N ALA A 52 2.65 -6.51 -16.89
CA ALA A 52 3.37 -7.40 -15.97
C ALA A 52 4.87 -7.57 -16.27
N SER A 53 5.48 -6.64 -17.00
CA SER A 53 6.88 -6.68 -17.44
C SER A 53 7.62 -5.36 -17.21
N THR A 54 6.95 -4.22 -17.39
CA THR A 54 7.50 -2.89 -17.16
C THR A 54 7.49 -2.58 -15.67
N VAL A 55 8.67 -2.47 -15.07
CA VAL A 55 8.84 -2.13 -13.66
C VAL A 55 8.58 -0.64 -13.43
N LEU A 56 7.77 -0.33 -12.43
CA LEU A 56 7.51 1.02 -11.94
C LEU A 56 8.34 1.37 -10.71
N MET A 57 8.44 0.42 -9.75
CA MET A 57 9.15 0.62 -8.49
C MET A 57 9.52 -0.72 -7.89
N SER A 58 10.61 -0.77 -7.11
CA SER A 58 10.95 -1.91 -6.28
C SER A 58 11.46 -1.45 -4.93
N ASN A 59 11.24 -2.26 -3.90
CA ASN A 59 11.84 -2.06 -2.60
C ASN A 59 12.11 -3.40 -1.90
N ASP A 60 13.26 -3.52 -1.24
CA ASP A 60 13.71 -4.70 -0.49
C ASP A 60 13.41 -4.49 1.00
N ASP A 61 14.03 -3.48 1.60
CA ASP A 61 13.91 -3.18 3.03
C ASP A 61 13.17 -1.86 3.29
N VAL A 62 12.48 -1.79 4.44
CA VAL A 62 11.93 -0.55 4.99
C VAL A 62 12.29 -0.42 6.46
N ASP A 63 12.63 0.79 6.88
CA ASP A 63 12.87 1.15 8.29
C ASP A 63 13.90 0.23 9.00
N SER A 64 14.94 -0.20 8.27
CA SER A 64 15.96 -1.15 8.73
C SER A 64 15.40 -2.52 9.14
N THR A 65 14.27 -2.93 8.56
CA THR A 65 13.68 -4.26 8.68
C THR A 65 13.75 -5.01 7.35
N ARG A 66 13.59 -6.34 7.41
CA ARG A 66 13.54 -7.26 6.24
C ARG A 66 12.21 -7.22 5.47
N ALA A 67 11.31 -6.35 5.90
CA ALA A 67 10.02 -6.14 5.26
C ALA A 67 10.15 -5.05 4.21
N SER A 68 9.46 -5.20 3.09
CA SER A 68 9.40 -4.19 2.05
C SER A 68 8.14 -3.33 2.13
N ARG A 69 8.25 -2.10 1.64
CA ARG A 69 7.14 -1.16 1.40
C ARG A 69 7.29 -0.44 0.07
N ILE A 70 6.21 -0.33 -0.70
CA ILE A 70 6.08 0.57 -1.86
C ILE A 70 4.94 1.54 -1.59
N THR A 71 5.19 2.85 -1.74
CA THR A 71 4.14 3.89 -1.74
C THR A 71 4.15 4.56 -3.11
N TRP A 72 3.05 4.43 -3.84
CA TRP A 72 2.97 4.82 -5.25
C TRP A 72 1.72 5.66 -5.52
N LEU A 73 1.92 6.86 -6.07
CA LEU A 73 0.84 7.68 -6.63
C LEU A 73 0.51 7.16 -8.02
N ALA A 74 -0.71 6.63 -8.18
CA ALA A 74 -1.17 6.14 -9.47
C ALA A 74 -1.37 7.29 -10.45
N THR A 75 -0.62 7.29 -11.56
CA THR A 75 -0.82 8.26 -12.65
C THR A 75 -1.81 7.76 -13.70
N GLY A 76 -2.09 6.46 -13.74
CA GLY A 76 -3.06 5.82 -14.61
C GLY A 76 -4.04 4.93 -13.84
N SER A 77 -5.24 4.77 -14.38
CA SER A 77 -6.22 3.80 -13.88
C SER A 77 -6.10 2.48 -14.62
N GLY A 78 -6.32 1.37 -13.95
CA GLY A 78 -6.28 0.04 -14.57
C GLY A 78 -5.72 -1.03 -13.65
N THR A 79 -5.41 -2.20 -14.21
CA THR A 79 -4.82 -3.31 -13.48
C THR A 79 -3.31 -3.16 -13.40
N PHE A 80 -2.75 -3.40 -12.22
CA PHE A 80 -1.31 -3.40 -11.94
C PHE A 80 -0.93 -4.72 -11.26
N TYR A 81 0.36 -5.04 -11.29
CA TYR A 81 0.88 -6.30 -10.75
C TYR A 81 1.99 -6.04 -9.74
N VAL A 82 2.01 -6.82 -8.68
CA VAL A 82 3.06 -6.84 -7.67
C VAL A 82 3.67 -8.22 -7.68
N ARG A 83 5.00 -8.26 -7.81
CA ARG A 83 5.80 -9.46 -7.54
C ARG A 83 6.36 -9.34 -6.13
N VAL A 84 6.19 -10.38 -5.34
CA VAL A 84 6.86 -10.56 -4.06
C VAL A 84 7.83 -11.73 -4.20
N SER A 85 9.08 -11.53 -3.82
CA SER A 85 10.10 -12.59 -3.79
C SER A 85 10.90 -12.54 -2.51
N ASN A 86 11.55 -13.64 -2.15
CA ASN A 86 12.52 -13.60 -1.06
C ASN A 86 13.90 -13.12 -1.55
N TYR A 87 14.60 -12.31 -0.77
CA TYR A 87 16.00 -11.97 -1.02
C TYR A 87 16.83 -13.26 -1.18
N GLY A 88 17.70 -13.28 -2.19
CA GLY A 88 18.49 -14.45 -2.53
C GLY A 88 17.68 -15.67 -3.03
N SER A 89 16.41 -15.49 -3.39
CA SER A 89 15.53 -16.54 -3.96
C SER A 89 15.39 -17.79 -3.06
N ARG A 90 15.41 -17.60 -1.74
CA ARG A 90 15.27 -18.69 -0.77
C ARG A 90 13.79 -19.00 -0.50
N GLY A 91 13.50 -20.22 -0.05
CA GLY A 91 12.16 -20.64 0.37
C GLY A 91 12.19 -21.92 1.19
N GLY A 92 11.03 -22.41 1.61
CA GLY A 92 10.85 -23.60 2.42
C GLY A 92 10.23 -23.30 3.79
N VAL A 93 10.64 -24.07 4.81
CA VAL A 93 10.11 -23.93 6.16
C VAL A 93 10.51 -22.58 6.78
N ASN A 94 9.55 -21.90 7.42
CA ASN A 94 9.70 -20.60 8.08
C ASN A 94 9.98 -19.42 7.11
N PHE A 95 9.46 -19.48 5.88
CA PHE A 95 9.48 -18.40 4.88
C PHE A 95 8.10 -17.78 4.62
N GLY A 96 7.27 -17.68 5.66
CA GLY A 96 5.95 -17.05 5.62
C GLY A 96 6.02 -15.53 5.77
N TYR A 97 4.99 -14.87 5.24
CA TYR A 97 4.77 -13.43 5.38
C TYR A 97 3.30 -13.09 5.13
N GLN A 98 2.93 -11.85 5.40
CA GLN A 98 1.67 -11.24 4.97
C GLN A 98 1.95 -10.05 4.08
N VAL A 99 1.06 -9.83 3.11
CA VAL A 99 1.06 -8.64 2.24
C VAL A 99 -0.22 -7.86 2.46
N ARG A 100 -0.11 -6.53 2.53
CA ARG A 100 -1.23 -5.62 2.72
C ARG A 100 -1.22 -4.54 1.66
N LEU A 101 -2.39 -4.26 1.09
CA LEU A 101 -2.63 -3.14 0.18
C LEU A 101 -3.59 -2.14 0.84
N THR A 102 -3.15 -0.90 1.01
CA THR A 102 -3.99 0.22 1.42
C THR A 102 -4.04 1.28 0.32
N VAL A 103 -5.14 2.02 0.26
CA VAL A 103 -5.32 3.13 -0.68
C VAL A 103 -5.75 4.38 0.07
N SER A 104 -5.10 5.49 -0.26
CA SER A 104 -5.53 6.84 0.07
C SER A 104 -6.02 7.48 -1.23
N ALA A 105 -7.34 7.58 -1.38
CA ALA A 105 -7.95 8.24 -2.52
C ALA A 105 -7.62 9.75 -2.51
N PRO A 106 -7.55 10.42 -3.67
CA PRO A 106 -7.48 11.87 -3.70
C PRO A 106 -8.72 12.42 -3.00
N GLN A 107 -8.54 13.42 -2.13
CA GLN A 107 -9.65 14.13 -1.53
C GLN A 107 -10.28 14.99 -2.63
N THR A 108 -11.33 14.48 -3.29
CA THR A 108 -12.00 15.16 -4.41
C THR A 108 -13.28 15.88 -4.02
N SER A 109 -13.67 15.80 -2.74
CA SER A 109 -14.83 16.49 -2.20
C SER A 109 -14.44 17.19 -0.90
N ALA A 110 -14.83 18.46 -0.81
CA ALA A 110 -14.73 19.25 0.40
C ALA A 110 -15.53 18.51 1.48
N ASP A 111 -14.98 18.40 2.69
CA ASP A 111 -15.71 17.79 3.79
C ASP A 111 -16.95 18.62 4.19
N ALA A 112 -17.67 18.18 5.21
CA ALA A 112 -18.84 18.89 5.71
C ALA A 112 -18.53 20.27 6.32
N PHE A 113 -17.26 20.60 6.55
CA PHE A 113 -16.74 21.79 7.21
C PHE A 113 -16.17 22.83 6.24
N GLU A 114 -15.89 22.45 4.99
CA GLU A 114 -15.51 23.38 3.93
C GLU A 114 -16.69 24.25 3.41
N PRO A 115 -16.44 25.49 2.92
CA PRO A 115 -15.16 26.18 2.95
C PRO A 115 -14.88 26.78 4.33
N ASP A 116 -13.77 26.41 4.98
CA ASP A 116 -13.28 27.05 6.22
C ASP A 116 -11.88 27.68 6.06
N ASN A 117 -11.46 27.86 4.79
CA ASN A 117 -10.21 28.49 4.35
C ASN A 117 -10.00 29.97 4.73
N SER A 118 -10.94 30.60 5.43
CA SER A 118 -10.84 31.99 5.86
C SER A 118 -11.25 32.16 7.32
N LEU A 119 -10.70 33.17 8.01
CA LEU A 119 -11.10 33.50 9.38
C LEU A 119 -12.62 33.74 9.50
N SER A 120 -13.26 34.28 8.47
CA SER A 120 -14.70 34.52 8.44
C SER A 120 -15.54 33.27 8.16
N SER A 121 -14.93 32.19 7.70
CA SER A 121 -15.61 30.93 7.38
C SER A 121 -15.19 29.78 8.30
N ALA A 122 -14.35 30.07 9.31
CA ALA A 122 -13.95 29.11 10.33
C ALA A 122 -15.15 28.51 11.06
N ARG A 123 -15.13 27.20 11.27
CA ARG A 123 -16.19 26.48 11.97
C ARG A 123 -15.80 26.13 13.41
N LEU A 124 -16.79 26.16 14.30
CA LEU A 124 -16.59 25.93 15.73
C LEU A 124 -16.33 24.44 16.01
N ILE A 125 -15.20 24.14 16.67
CA ILE A 125 -14.99 22.87 17.38
C ILE A 125 -15.55 23.00 18.80
N THR A 126 -16.47 22.11 19.17
CA THR A 126 -17.08 22.12 20.51
C THR A 126 -16.26 21.25 21.46
N VAL A 127 -15.85 21.80 22.60
CA VAL A 127 -15.13 21.04 23.65
C VAL A 127 -16.04 19.94 24.19
N GLY A 128 -15.61 18.68 24.08
CA GLY A 128 -16.40 17.49 24.46
C GLY A 128 -17.47 17.07 23.44
N GLY A 129 -17.51 17.71 22.26
CA GLY A 129 -18.40 17.33 21.17
C GLY A 129 -17.94 16.09 20.40
N ALA A 130 -18.72 15.69 19.40
CA ALA A 130 -18.33 14.64 18.47
C ALA A 130 -17.05 15.03 17.71
N ILE A 131 -16.20 14.04 17.41
CA ILE A 131 -15.00 14.22 16.58
C ILE A 131 -15.41 14.81 15.23
N GLN A 132 -14.80 15.93 14.86
CA GLN A 132 -14.90 16.49 13.51
C GLN A 132 -13.77 15.90 12.68
N ASN A 133 -14.12 15.20 11.59
CA ASN A 133 -13.16 14.71 10.63
C ASN A 133 -13.00 15.76 9.53
N HIS A 134 -11.80 16.28 9.38
CA HIS A 134 -11.47 17.26 8.37
C HIS A 134 -10.64 16.65 7.24
N ASN A 135 -10.83 17.14 6.02
CA ASN A 135 -9.89 17.00 4.93
C ASN A 135 -9.43 18.36 4.44
N PHE A 136 -8.22 18.41 3.87
CA PHE A 136 -7.77 19.59 3.14
C PHE A 136 -8.07 19.34 1.67
N HIS A 137 -9.04 20.07 1.10
CA HIS A 137 -9.27 20.11 -0.35
C HIS A 137 -8.51 21.28 -0.99
#